data_AF-A0A063ZFV7-F1
#
_entry.id   AF-A0A063ZFV7-F1
#
_cell.length_a   1.000
_cell.length_b   1.000
_cell.length_c   1.000
_cell.angle_alpha   90.00
_cell.angle_beta   90.00
_cell.angle_gamma   90.00
#
_symmetry.space_group_name_H-M   'P 1'
#
loop_
_entity.id
_entity.type
_entity.pdbx_description
1 polymer ?
#
loop_
_entity_poly.entity_id
_entity_poly.type
_entity_poly.pdbx_seq_one_letter_code
_entity_poly.pdbx_strand_id
1 'polypeptide(L)'
;MAYEKLTSRHLLAILVVLSLALLAVPAAAQETSPRQVQPGDTIEVGAEPIILDLVGLRDADSFNAITELRKYQDDNPAKSIQRVIGVAKDGYFTINVYTFKGHYGRYFPYSKSDGLLHENSIVFVHAPPPTATETVTEVTETPTETPTATETPEPEQAPLPGVIAIAALGICGLLAAARKQ
;
A
#
# COMPACT_ATOMS: atom_id res chain seq x y z
N MET A 1 -49.70 -19.86 -14.87
CA MET A 1 -48.27 -19.79 -14.55
C MET A 1 -47.52 -20.69 -15.53
N ALA A 2 -46.91 -20.12 -16.56
CA ALA A 2 -46.13 -20.86 -17.53
C ALA A 2 -44.71 -20.32 -17.47
N TYR A 3 -43.79 -21.12 -16.91
CA TYR A 3 -42.37 -20.81 -16.93
C TYR A 3 -41.86 -21.29 -18.30
N GLU A 4 -41.81 -20.38 -19.27
CA GLU A 4 -41.19 -20.67 -20.57
C GLU A 4 -39.74 -21.07 -20.33
N LYS A 5 -39.38 -22.26 -20.84
CA LYS A 5 -38.01 -22.75 -20.87
C LYS A 5 -37.18 -21.75 -21.67
N LEU A 6 -36.46 -20.86 -20.98
CA LEU A 6 -35.43 -20.04 -21.60
C LEU A 6 -34.48 -21.02 -22.31
N THR A 7 -34.52 -21.02 -23.63
CA THR A 7 -33.79 -21.94 -24.50
C THR A 7 -32.32 -21.91 -24.06
N SER A 8 -31.77 -23.09 -23.74
CA SER A 8 -30.46 -23.30 -23.11
C SER A 8 -29.32 -22.45 -23.72
N ARG A 9 -29.44 -22.09 -25.00
CA ARG A 9 -28.51 -21.20 -25.73
C ARG A 9 -28.50 -19.76 -25.22
N HIS A 10 -29.65 -19.20 -24.84
CA HIS A 10 -29.72 -17.84 -24.28
C HIS A 10 -29.19 -17.80 -22.85
N LEU A 11 -29.40 -18.86 -22.06
CA LEU A 11 -28.83 -18.97 -20.73
C LEU A 11 -27.30 -19.07 -20.78
N LEU A 12 -26.76 -19.81 -21.77
CA LEU A 12 -25.32 -19.89 -22.04
C LEU A 12 -24.76 -18.55 -22.54
N ALA A 13 -25.47 -17.86 -23.45
CA ALA A 13 -25.06 -16.55 -23.94
C ALA A 13 -25.06 -15.49 -22.82
N ILE A 14 -26.08 -15.49 -21.96
CA ILE A 14 -26.15 -14.60 -20.80
C ILE A 14 -25.00 -14.92 -19.83
N LEU A 15 -24.70 -16.19 -19.56
CA LEU A 15 -23.57 -16.59 -18.72
C LEU A 15 -22.23 -16.12 -19.31
N VAL A 16 -22.02 -16.24 -20.62
CA VAL A 16 -20.80 -15.77 -21.29
C VAL A 16 -20.68 -14.25 -21.20
N VAL A 17 -21.77 -13.51 -21.41
CA VAL A 17 -21.78 -12.05 -21.29
C VAL A 17 -21.55 -11.60 -19.84
N LEU A 18 -22.16 -12.28 -18.87
CA LEU A 18 -21.94 -12.00 -17.44
C LEU A 18 -20.49 -12.29 -17.03
N SER A 19 -19.91 -13.37 -17.56
CA SER A 19 -18.51 -13.75 -17.31
C SER A 19 -17.56 -12.69 -17.88
N LEU A 20 -17.80 -12.19 -19.09
CA LEU A 20 -17.01 -11.12 -19.68
C LEU A 20 -17.13 -9.80 -18.90
N ALA A 21 -18.30 -9.50 -18.33
CA ALA A 21 -18.50 -8.30 -17.51
C ALA A 21 -17.76 -8.36 -16.16
N LEU A 22 -17.57 -9.56 -15.58
CA LEU A 22 -16.80 -9.77 -14.35
C LEU A 22 -15.28 -9.65 -14.54
N LEU A 23 -14.76 -9.83 -15.76
CA LEU A 23 -13.33 -9.69 -16.06
C LEU A 23 -12.88 -8.23 -16.30
N ALA A 24 -13.81 -7.27 -16.39
CA ALA A 24 -13.52 -5.90 -16.79
C ALA A 24 -13.36 -4.91 -15.62
N VAL A 25 -13.47 -5.35 -14.37
CA VAL A 25 -13.17 -4.49 -13.22
C VAL A 25 -11.71 -4.72 -12.85
N PRO A 26 -10.78 -3.77 -13.10
CA PRO A 26 -9.54 -3.77 -12.38
C PRO A 26 -9.92 -3.59 -10.91
N ALA A 27 -9.86 -4.68 -10.14
CA ALA A 27 -9.84 -4.58 -8.70
C ALA A 27 -8.59 -3.78 -8.37
N ALA A 28 -8.75 -2.49 -8.09
CA ALA A 28 -7.73 -1.66 -7.47
C ALA A 28 -7.61 -2.12 -6.00
N ALA A 29 -7.23 -3.37 -5.78
CA ALA A 29 -6.52 -3.72 -4.58
C ALA A 29 -5.23 -2.91 -4.66
N GLN A 30 -5.09 -1.90 -3.81
CA GLN A 30 -3.81 -1.24 -3.62
C GLN A 30 -2.86 -2.35 -3.15
N GLU A 31 -2.11 -2.97 -4.07
CA GLU A 31 -1.01 -3.83 -3.70
C GLU A 31 -0.01 -2.94 -2.98
N THR A 32 -0.06 -2.96 -1.66
CA THR A 32 0.93 -2.32 -0.79
C THR A 32 2.19 -3.15 -0.90
N SER A 33 2.99 -2.87 -1.94
CA SER A 33 4.31 -3.48 -2.11
C SER A 33 5.09 -3.39 -0.81
N PRO A 34 5.77 -4.47 -0.38
CA PRO A 34 6.57 -4.44 0.84
C PRO A 34 7.54 -3.26 0.84
N ARG A 35 7.52 -2.47 1.91
CA ARG A 35 8.49 -1.40 2.09
C ARG A 35 9.82 -2.03 2.50
N GLN A 36 10.85 -1.85 1.67
CA GLN A 36 12.21 -2.25 2.02
C GLN A 36 12.71 -1.47 3.23
N VAL A 37 13.32 -2.18 4.18
CA VAL A 37 13.87 -1.63 5.41
C VAL A 37 15.39 -1.77 5.42
N GLN A 38 16.06 -0.70 5.85
CA GLN A 38 17.51 -0.63 6.02
C GLN A 38 17.91 -0.46 7.49
N PRO A 39 19.15 -0.85 7.86
CA PRO A 39 19.71 -0.54 9.17
C PRO A 39 19.63 0.95 9.50
N GLY A 40 19.12 1.27 10.69
CA GLY A 40 18.97 2.64 11.20
C GLY A 40 17.67 3.33 10.80
N ASP A 41 16.84 2.71 9.95
CA ASP A 41 15.57 3.30 9.54
C ASP A 41 14.65 3.63 10.72
N THR A 42 13.87 4.70 10.55
CA THR A 42 12.74 5.03 11.42
C THR A 42 11.44 4.79 10.67
N ILE A 43 10.56 3.97 11.24
CA ILE A 43 9.27 3.58 10.67
C ILE A 43 8.14 4.12 11.55
N GLU A 44 7.27 4.92 10.95
CA GLU A 44 6.02 5.33 11.58
C GLU A 44 5.01 4.19 11.48
N VAL A 45 4.37 3.86 12.61
CA VAL A 45 3.42 2.77 12.71
C VAL A 45 2.06 3.32 13.12
N GLY A 46 1.10 3.21 12.20
CA GLY A 46 -0.28 3.60 12.41
C GLY A 46 -1.24 2.43 12.65
N ALA A 47 -2.54 2.74 12.69
CA ALA A 47 -3.60 1.75 12.83
C ALA A 47 -3.66 0.81 11.62
N GLU A 48 -3.43 1.35 10.43
CA GLU A 48 -3.42 0.60 9.18
C GLU A 48 -2.21 -0.35 9.11
N PRO A 49 -2.41 -1.60 8.65
CA PRO A 49 -1.31 -2.53 8.44
C PRO A 49 -0.35 -2.03 7.37
N ILE A 50 0.95 -2.05 7.67
CA ILE A 50 2.02 -1.86 6.68
C ILE A 50 2.80 -3.16 6.54
N ILE A 51 3.27 -3.44 5.32
CA ILE A 51 4.07 -4.62 5.01
C ILE A 51 5.51 -4.16 4.84
N LEU A 52 6.41 -4.77 5.61
CA LEU A 52 7.84 -4.50 5.57
C LEU A 52 8.61 -5.67 4.95
N ASP A 53 9.66 -5.34 4.24
CA ASP A 53 10.71 -6.26 3.82
C ASP A 53 11.97 -5.99 4.65
N LEU A 54 12.27 -6.90 5.58
CA LEU A 54 13.39 -6.86 6.50
C LEU A 54 14.63 -7.57 5.95
N VAL A 55 14.65 -8.01 4.68
CA VAL A 55 15.81 -8.69 4.08
C VAL A 55 17.07 -7.82 4.17
N GLY A 56 16.94 -6.51 4.06
CA GLY A 56 18.05 -5.55 4.23
C GLY A 56 18.65 -5.53 5.65
N LEU A 57 17.98 -6.13 6.64
CA LEU A 57 18.47 -6.23 8.01
C LEU A 57 19.21 -7.55 8.31
N ARG A 58 19.25 -8.49 7.35
CA ARG A 58 19.96 -9.76 7.53
C ARG A 58 21.46 -9.54 7.64
N ASP A 59 22.13 -10.53 8.19
CA ASP A 59 23.58 -10.61 8.10
C ASP A 59 23.99 -10.72 6.62
N ALA A 60 24.95 -9.89 6.19
CA ALA A 60 25.32 -9.76 4.79
C ALA A 60 26.13 -10.97 4.27
N ASP A 61 26.72 -11.76 5.15
CA ASP A 61 27.50 -12.93 4.78
C ASP A 61 26.61 -14.18 4.71
N SER A 62 25.71 -14.35 5.69
CA SER A 62 24.89 -15.57 5.79
C SER A 62 23.53 -15.48 5.09
N PHE A 63 22.97 -14.28 4.94
CA PHE A 63 21.62 -14.04 4.40
C PHE A 63 20.49 -14.84 5.08
N ASN A 64 20.75 -15.33 6.29
CA ASN A 64 19.77 -16.06 7.08
C ASN A 64 18.60 -15.15 7.48
N ALA A 65 17.40 -15.74 7.55
CA ALA A 65 16.19 -14.99 7.78
C ALA A 65 16.11 -14.41 9.19
N ILE A 66 15.53 -13.20 9.30
CA ILE A 66 15.20 -12.62 10.59
C ILE A 66 13.98 -13.35 11.16
N THR A 67 14.13 -13.86 12.38
CA THR A 67 13.07 -14.64 13.04
C THR A 67 12.38 -13.86 14.16
N GLU A 68 13.05 -12.86 14.71
CA GLU A 68 12.51 -12.03 15.78
C GLU A 68 13.04 -10.60 15.70
N LEU A 69 12.24 -9.64 16.16
CA LEU A 69 12.68 -8.29 16.52
C LEU A 69 12.63 -8.16 18.03
N ARG A 70 13.74 -7.73 18.65
CA ARG A 70 13.89 -7.65 20.10
C ARG A 70 14.15 -6.22 20.56
N LYS A 71 13.34 -5.74 21.50
CA LYS A 71 13.60 -4.49 22.21
C LYS A 71 14.24 -4.80 23.56
N TYR A 72 15.30 -4.07 23.87
CA TYR A 72 16.04 -4.20 25.11
C TYR A 72 15.85 -2.98 25.99
N GLN A 73 16.08 -3.16 27.28
CA GLN A 73 16.10 -2.05 28.23
C GLN A 73 17.20 -1.05 27.84
N ASP A 74 16.84 0.24 27.83
CA ASP A 74 17.71 1.36 27.43
C ASP A 74 18.36 1.17 26.05
N ASP A 75 17.69 0.46 25.15
CA ASP A 75 18.18 0.11 23.81
C ASP A 75 19.57 -0.58 23.81
N ASN A 76 19.92 -1.26 24.91
CA ASN A 76 21.20 -1.93 25.07
C ASN A 76 21.01 -3.46 25.07
N PRO A 77 21.52 -4.18 24.06
CA PRO A 77 21.36 -5.64 23.98
C PRO A 77 22.04 -6.46 25.08
N ALA A 78 22.95 -5.85 25.86
CA ALA A 78 23.53 -6.47 27.04
C ALA A 78 22.59 -6.46 28.27
N LYS A 79 21.45 -5.75 28.19
CA LYS A 79 20.44 -5.68 29.24
C LYS A 79 19.28 -6.63 28.99
N SER A 80 18.27 -6.60 29.87
CA SER A 80 17.08 -7.42 29.76
C SER A 80 16.25 -7.11 28.50
N ILE A 81 15.60 -8.13 27.94
CA ILE A 81 14.65 -7.99 26.82
C ILE A 81 13.32 -7.48 27.38
N GLN A 82 12.86 -6.35 26.86
CA GLN A 82 11.55 -5.76 27.19
C GLN A 82 10.43 -6.30 26.29
N ARG A 83 10.73 -6.59 25.02
CA ARG A 83 9.76 -7.10 24.06
C ARG A 83 10.41 -7.96 23.00
N VAL A 84 9.71 -9.03 22.63
CA VAL A 84 10.01 -9.85 21.44
C VAL A 84 8.82 -9.80 20.51
N ILE A 85 9.10 -9.65 19.22
CA ILE A 85 8.11 -9.73 18.15
C ILE A 85 8.58 -10.83 17.20
N GLY A 86 7.78 -11.89 17.04
CA GLY A 86 8.09 -12.95 16.10
C GLY A 86 7.91 -12.48 14.66
N VAL A 87 8.86 -12.85 13.80
CA VAL A 87 8.86 -12.55 12.36
C VAL A 87 8.71 -13.88 11.63
N ALA A 88 7.50 -14.17 11.17
CA ALA A 88 7.21 -15.41 10.46
C ALA A 88 7.77 -15.42 9.03
N LYS A 89 7.76 -14.26 8.37
CA LYS A 89 8.33 -14.02 7.04
C LYS A 89 8.94 -12.63 7.04
N ASP A 90 10.25 -12.55 6.91
CA ASP A 90 10.98 -11.29 7.01
C ASP A 90 10.86 -10.44 5.73
N GLY A 91 10.70 -11.05 4.56
CA GLY A 91 10.39 -10.32 3.31
C GLY A 91 8.93 -9.87 3.15
N TYR A 92 8.05 -10.18 4.11
CA TYR A 92 6.63 -9.83 4.08
C TYR A 92 6.08 -9.69 5.50
N PHE A 93 6.75 -8.88 6.31
CA PHE A 93 6.45 -8.71 7.71
C PHE A 93 5.37 -7.63 7.91
N THR A 94 4.16 -8.05 8.26
CA THR A 94 3.04 -7.13 8.48
C THR A 94 3.01 -6.61 9.91
N ILE A 95 2.95 -5.28 10.06
CA ILE A 95 2.87 -4.62 11.37
C ILE A 95 1.77 -3.55 11.41
N ASN A 96 1.33 -3.24 12.62
CA ASN A 96 0.45 -2.13 12.96
C ASN A 96 0.68 -1.72 14.43
N VAL A 97 -0.04 -0.71 14.92
CA VAL A 97 0.05 -0.22 16.31
C VAL A 97 -0.11 -1.32 17.37
N TYR A 98 -0.92 -2.35 17.11
CA TYR A 98 -1.17 -3.43 18.05
C TYR A 98 0.00 -4.42 18.15
N THR A 99 0.86 -4.47 17.13
CA THR A 99 2.03 -5.35 17.08
C THR A 99 3.00 -5.04 18.22
N PHE A 100 3.17 -3.76 18.54
CA PHE A 100 4.11 -3.28 19.56
C PHE A 100 3.49 -3.19 20.95
N LYS A 101 2.15 -3.18 21.09
CA LYS A 101 1.42 -2.99 22.35
C LYS A 101 1.97 -1.81 23.18
N GLY A 102 2.29 -0.70 22.52
CA GLY A 102 2.85 0.50 23.16
C GLY A 102 4.37 0.50 23.35
N HIS A 103 5.08 -0.61 23.09
CA HIS A 103 6.54 -0.67 23.20
C HIS A 103 7.22 -0.19 21.91
N TYR A 104 7.18 1.11 21.67
CA TYR A 104 7.90 1.76 20.56
C TYR A 104 9.39 1.99 20.89
N GLY A 105 10.18 2.40 19.90
CA GLY A 105 11.61 2.66 20.01
C GLY A 105 12.47 1.68 19.19
N ARG A 106 13.73 1.51 19.59
CA ARG A 106 14.69 0.68 18.85
C ARG A 106 14.45 -0.81 19.08
N TYR A 107 14.51 -1.57 17.99
CA TYR A 107 14.48 -3.02 17.94
C TYR A 107 15.71 -3.54 17.21
N PHE A 108 16.21 -4.68 17.67
CA PHE A 108 17.36 -5.36 17.09
C PHE A 108 16.89 -6.65 16.43
N PRO A 109 17.27 -6.91 15.17
CA PRO A 109 16.97 -8.15 14.49
C PRO A 109 17.68 -9.33 15.14
N TYR A 110 16.98 -10.45 15.25
CA TYR A 110 17.51 -11.71 15.72
C TYR A 110 17.20 -12.81 14.70
N SER A 111 18.25 -13.44 14.22
CA SER A 111 18.21 -14.65 13.41
C SER A 111 18.41 -15.86 14.34
N LYS A 112 17.63 -16.91 14.13
CA LYS A 112 17.81 -18.16 14.88
C LYS A 112 19.17 -18.82 14.57
N SER A 113 19.73 -18.54 13.39
CA SER A 113 21.00 -19.11 12.94
C SER A 113 22.21 -18.26 13.34
N ASP A 114 22.13 -16.93 13.18
CA ASP A 114 23.28 -16.02 13.44
C ASP A 114 23.24 -15.38 14.82
N GLY A 115 22.09 -15.48 15.50
CA GLY A 115 21.86 -14.78 16.75
C GLY A 115 21.46 -13.32 16.53
N LEU A 116 21.95 -12.46 17.42
CA LEU A 116 21.57 -11.05 17.48
C LEU A 116 22.42 -10.20 16.53
N LEU A 117 21.76 -9.46 15.64
CA LEU A 117 22.39 -8.56 14.68
C LEU A 117 22.41 -7.14 15.26
N HIS A 118 23.51 -6.80 15.95
CA HIS A 118 23.59 -5.58 16.76
C HIS A 118 23.58 -4.29 15.92
N GLU A 119 24.22 -4.33 14.76
CA GLU A 119 24.40 -3.15 13.89
C GLU A 119 23.16 -2.85 13.03
N ASN A 120 22.28 -3.84 12.84
CA ASN A 120 21.15 -3.79 11.92
C ASN A 120 19.84 -3.33 12.57
N SER A 121 19.95 -2.51 13.63
CA SER A 121 18.78 -2.06 14.40
C SER A 121 17.83 -1.17 13.60
N ILE A 122 16.55 -1.18 13.96
CA ILE A 122 15.47 -0.36 13.37
C ILE A 122 14.70 0.37 14.48
N VAL A 123 14.20 1.57 14.21
CA VAL A 123 13.37 2.34 15.16
C VAL A 123 11.92 2.38 14.70
N PHE A 124 10.99 2.02 15.59
CA PHE A 124 9.56 2.18 15.35
C PHE A 124 9.01 3.31 16.20
N VAL A 125 8.27 4.23 15.59
CA VAL A 125 7.60 5.33 16.27
C VAL A 125 6.09 5.24 16.04
N HIS A 126 5.32 5.70 17.02
CA HIS A 126 3.88 5.77 16.87
C HIS A 126 3.52 6.90 15.90
N ALA A 127 2.74 6.59 14.87
CA ALA A 127 2.24 7.63 13.97
C ALA A 127 1.32 8.60 14.72
N PRO A 128 1.30 9.89 14.36
CA PRO A 128 0.31 10.82 14.92
C PRO A 128 -1.11 10.35 14.55
N PRO A 129 -2.12 10.63 15.39
CA PRO A 129 -3.50 10.38 15.03
C PRO A 129 -3.83 11.15 13.74
N PRO A 130 -4.66 10.58 12.84
CA PRO A 130 -5.03 11.28 11.62
C PRO A 130 -5.68 12.62 11.98
N THR A 131 -5.15 13.70 11.43
CA THR A 131 -5.81 15.00 11.50
C THR A 131 -7.15 14.86 10.81
N ALA A 132 -8.25 15.00 11.55
CA ALA A 132 -9.57 15.06 10.95
C ALA A 132 -9.61 16.28 10.03
N THR A 133 -9.61 16.06 8.72
CA THR A 133 -10.00 17.11 7.77
C THR A 133 -11.49 17.31 7.97
N GLU A 134 -11.87 18.32 8.76
CA GLU A 134 -13.24 18.80 8.77
C GLU A 134 -13.56 19.20 7.33
N THR A 135 -14.40 18.39 6.67
CA THR A 135 -15.05 18.82 5.44
C THR A 135 -15.99 19.93 5.85
N VAL A 136 -15.52 21.18 5.72
CA VAL A 136 -16.39 22.35 5.83
C VAL A 136 -17.42 22.19 4.72
N THR A 137 -18.61 21.74 5.10
CA THR A 137 -19.78 21.82 4.24
C THR A 137 -20.09 23.31 4.16
N GLU A 138 -19.68 23.94 3.06
CA GLU A 138 -20.06 25.30 2.74
C GLU A 138 -21.60 25.35 2.71
N VAL A 139 -22.21 25.88 3.77
CA VAL A 139 -23.61 26.28 3.73
C VAL A 139 -23.61 27.54 2.88
N THR A 140 -24.05 27.41 1.63
CA THR A 140 -24.37 28.53 0.76
C THR A 140 -25.50 29.33 1.38
N GLU A 141 -25.17 30.33 2.21
CA GLU A 141 -26.10 31.39 2.57
C GLU A 141 -26.17 32.35 1.40
N THR A 142 -27.32 32.40 0.71
CA THR A 142 -27.64 33.38 -0.32
C THR A 142 -27.59 34.80 0.26
N PRO A 143 -26.65 35.68 -0.13
CA PRO A 143 -26.69 37.08 0.24
C PRO A 143 -27.50 37.86 -0.81
N THR A 144 -28.57 38.51 -0.36
CA THR A 144 -29.28 39.55 -1.13
C THR A 144 -28.32 40.73 -1.41
N GLU A 145 -28.19 41.09 -2.68
CA GLU A 145 -27.25 42.08 -3.24
C GLU A 145 -27.41 43.52 -2.74
N THR A 146 -26.32 44.30 -2.76
CA THR A 146 -26.22 45.63 -3.44
C THR A 146 -24.73 46.03 -3.57
N PRO A 147 -24.25 46.56 -4.72
CA PRO A 147 -22.84 46.48 -5.15
C PRO A 147 -22.03 47.78 -4.93
N THR A 148 -20.70 47.69 -4.79
CA THR A 148 -19.74 48.77 -5.16
C THR A 148 -18.35 48.19 -5.48
N ALA A 149 -18.04 48.22 -6.79
CA ALA A 149 -16.76 48.39 -7.50
C ALA A 149 -15.39 47.91 -6.95
N THR A 150 -14.75 47.06 -7.78
CA THR A 150 -13.33 47.07 -8.25
C THR A 150 -12.26 46.72 -7.18
N GLU A 151 -11.52 45.62 -7.27
CA GLU A 151 -10.51 45.27 -8.30
C GLU A 151 -10.49 43.77 -8.66
N THR A 152 -10.18 43.49 -9.94
CA THR A 152 -9.93 42.16 -10.50
C THR A 152 -8.51 41.69 -10.18
N PRO A 153 -8.31 40.58 -9.46
CA PRO A 153 -7.17 39.71 -9.70
C PRO A 153 -7.50 38.70 -10.79
N GLU A 154 -6.67 38.71 -11.82
CA GLU A 154 -6.57 37.77 -12.93
C GLU A 154 -6.55 36.31 -12.43
N PRO A 155 -7.40 35.41 -12.96
CA PRO A 155 -7.32 34.00 -12.61
C PRO A 155 -6.06 33.42 -13.25
N GLU A 156 -5.01 33.24 -12.43
CA GLU A 156 -3.81 32.52 -12.82
C GLU A 156 -4.19 31.05 -13.09
N GLN A 157 -4.15 30.74 -14.37
CA GLN A 157 -4.47 29.47 -14.97
C GLN A 157 -3.52 28.39 -14.43
N ALA A 158 -4.02 27.53 -13.54
CA ALA A 158 -3.30 26.32 -13.14
C ALA A 158 -3.03 25.44 -14.39
N PRO A 159 -1.79 24.99 -14.61
CA PRO A 159 -1.46 24.19 -15.79
C PRO A 159 -2.22 22.87 -15.77
N LEU A 160 -2.92 22.61 -16.89
CA LEU A 160 -3.79 21.46 -17.12
C LEU A 160 -3.09 20.11 -16.83
N PRO A 161 -3.85 19.08 -16.42
CA PRO A 161 -3.38 17.71 -16.44
C PRO A 161 -2.94 17.32 -17.86
N GLY A 162 -1.67 16.90 -17.95
CA GLY A 162 -1.00 16.53 -19.19
C GLY A 162 -1.80 15.54 -20.02
N VAL A 163 -2.03 15.96 -21.27
CA VAL A 163 -2.69 15.25 -22.35
C VAL A 163 -2.00 13.89 -22.60
N ILE A 164 -2.82 12.86 -22.67
CA ILE A 164 -2.45 11.49 -23.06
C ILE A 164 -1.96 11.51 -24.52
N ALA A 165 -0.66 11.34 -24.74
CA ALA A 165 -0.12 11.02 -26.06
C ALA A 165 -0.16 9.50 -26.26
N ILE A 166 -1.20 9.01 -26.93
CA ILE A 166 -1.25 7.62 -27.41
C ILE A 166 -0.34 7.53 -28.64
N ALA A 167 0.89 7.07 -28.44
CA ALA A 167 1.75 6.63 -29.54
C ALA A 167 1.45 5.16 -29.84
N ALA A 168 0.83 4.93 -31.01
CA ALA A 168 0.53 3.62 -31.55
C ALA A 168 1.81 2.82 -31.82
N LEU A 169 1.92 1.63 -31.23
CA LEU A 169 2.90 0.60 -31.63
C LEU A 169 2.17 -0.73 -31.85
N GLY A 170 2.18 -1.17 -33.12
CA GLY A 170 2.46 -2.58 -33.39
C GLY A 170 1.31 -3.53 -33.72
N ILE A 171 0.30 -3.13 -34.49
CA ILE A 171 -0.49 -4.11 -35.26
C ILE A 171 0.37 -4.59 -36.45
N CYS A 172 1.30 -5.52 -36.18
CA CYS A 172 2.05 -6.25 -37.22
C CYS A 172 2.00 -7.79 -37.02
N GLY A 173 1.24 -8.29 -36.04
CA GLY A 173 1.07 -9.73 -35.82
C GLY A 173 -0.03 -10.42 -36.65
N LEU A 174 -0.86 -9.67 -37.38
CA LEU A 174 -2.13 -10.18 -37.93
C LEU A 174 -2.12 -10.53 -39.43
N LEU A 175 -0.97 -10.50 -40.11
CA LEU A 175 -0.86 -10.87 -41.53
C LEU A 175 -0.07 -12.16 -41.81
N ALA A 176 0.40 -12.88 -40.77
CA ALA A 176 1.14 -14.13 -40.94
C ALA A 176 0.28 -15.41 -40.88
N ALA A 177 -1.03 -15.32 -40.60
CA ALA A 177 -1.90 -16.49 -40.49
C ALA A 177 -2.87 -16.71 -41.67
N ALA A 178 -2.71 -15.96 -42.77
CA ALA A 178 -3.51 -16.10 -44.00
C ALA A 178 -2.78 -16.86 -45.13
N ARG A 179 -1.72 -17.62 -44.81
CA ARG A 179 -1.11 -18.61 -45.72
C ARG A 179 -1.02 -19.98 -45.06
N LYS A 180 -2.17 -20.61 -44.92
CA LYS A 180 -2.30 -22.07 -44.87
C LYS A 180 -3.66 -22.45 -45.44
N GLN A 181 -3.71 -22.52 -46.77
CA GLN A 181 -4.49 -23.52 -47.48
C GLN A 181 -3.48 -24.41 -48.18
#